data_AF-A0A955PM99-F1
#
_entry.id   AF-A0A955PM99-F1
#
_cell.length_a   1.000
_cell.length_b   1.000
_cell.length_c   1.000
_cell.angle_alpha   90.00
_cell.angle_beta   90.00
_cell.angle_gamma   90.00
#
_symmetry.space_group_name_H-M   'P 1'
#
loop_
_entity.id
_entity.type
_entity.pdbx_description
1 polymer ?
#
loop_
_entity_poly.entity_id
_entity_poly.type
_entity_poly.pdbx_seq_one_letter_code
_entity_poly.pdbx_strand_id
1 'polypeptide(L)'
;MKPVQNLWFVPLLLLAAAPVWGQVDLETQRRMIEEFKQEQEAKKANQVDVEVKNEPTKEGDLAVLKQEMADARLEYESNKSNQTRAAVGQATINYVMPLLRLRDYETAIRALENSIKMVGGQDNLSEVLVGVYLDQSDIALANGDYYTANRLIHEAWAEAKASRVEGLPQTVAKRYRDFYWDWAQVLFAKSDWVDATSKASEALAW
;
A
#
# COMPACT_ATOMS: atom_id res chain seq x y z
N MET A 1 29.16 -0.13 11.38
CA MET A 1 28.68 0.72 10.25
C MET A 1 28.61 2.15 10.75
N LYS A 2 29.19 3.13 10.06
CA LYS A 2 29.13 4.54 10.47
C LYS A 2 27.71 5.08 10.19
N PRO A 3 27.10 5.88 11.08
CA PRO A 3 25.83 6.52 10.79
C PRO A 3 26.04 7.50 9.63
N VAL A 4 25.37 7.25 8.50
CA VAL A 4 25.46 8.15 7.35
C VAL A 4 24.78 9.46 7.72
N GLN A 5 25.58 10.52 7.71
CA GLN A 5 25.27 11.90 8.03
C GLN A 5 24.35 12.55 6.97
N ASN A 6 23.08 12.11 6.87
CA ASN A 6 22.12 12.63 5.87
C ASN A 6 21.00 13.51 6.47
N LEU A 7 21.33 14.39 7.41
CA LEU A 7 20.35 15.25 8.10
C LEU A 7 20.05 16.60 7.41
N TRP A 8 20.75 16.95 6.32
CA TRP A 8 20.60 18.25 5.64
C TRP A 8 19.80 18.21 4.33
N PHE A 9 19.29 17.04 3.92
CA PHE A 9 18.72 16.84 2.58
C PHE A 9 17.22 17.09 2.46
N VAL A 10 16.49 16.88 3.56
CA VAL A 10 15.05 17.12 3.63
C VAL A 10 14.70 18.57 3.30
N PRO A 11 15.35 19.61 3.88
CA PRO A 11 15.05 21.00 3.56
C PRO A 11 15.30 21.39 2.10
N LEU A 12 16.31 20.80 1.44
CA LEU A 12 16.67 21.08 0.05
C LEU A 12 15.66 20.50 -0.95
N LEU A 13 15.20 19.26 -0.72
CA LEU A 13 14.16 18.63 -1.53
C LEU A 13 12.81 19.37 -1.38
N LEU A 14 12.48 19.81 -0.16
CA LEU A 14 11.27 20.57 0.12
C LEU A 14 11.29 21.96 -0.52
N LEU A 15 12.44 22.67 -0.50
CA LEU A 15 12.58 23.99 -1.14
C LEU A 15 12.44 23.91 -2.66
N ALA A 16 12.96 22.83 -3.26
CA ALA A 16 12.95 22.64 -4.71
C ALA A 16 11.56 22.22 -5.24
N ALA A 17 10.71 21.67 -4.38
CA ALA A 17 9.33 21.30 -4.70
C ALA A 17 8.30 22.44 -4.58
N ALA A 18 8.71 23.60 -4.05
CA ALA A 18 7.89 24.80 -3.90
C ALA A 18 7.16 25.31 -5.18
N PRO A 19 7.66 25.12 -6.42
CA PRO A 19 6.99 25.65 -7.62
C PRO A 19 5.58 25.07 -7.89
N VAL A 20 5.24 23.91 -7.32
CA VAL A 20 3.93 23.25 -7.54
C VAL A 20 2.79 23.92 -6.73
N TRP A 21 3.13 24.78 -5.76
CA TRP A 21 2.20 25.26 -4.73
C TRP A 21 1.86 26.75 -4.79
N GLY A 22 2.07 27.43 -5.92
CA GLY A 22 1.87 28.89 -6.06
C GLY A 22 0.47 29.44 -5.68
N GLN A 23 -0.48 28.60 -5.27
CA GLN A 23 -1.85 28.94 -4.87
C GLN A 23 -2.14 28.76 -3.36
N VAL A 24 -1.25 28.15 -2.56
CA VAL A 24 -1.40 28.02 -1.10
C VAL A 24 -0.56 29.10 -0.41
N ASP A 25 -1.08 29.73 0.64
CA ASP A 25 -0.31 30.74 1.36
C ASP A 25 0.97 30.16 1.99
N LEU A 26 2.01 30.99 2.11
CA LEU A 26 3.34 30.56 2.54
C LEU A 26 3.38 30.02 3.98
N GLU A 27 2.45 30.41 4.84
CA GLU A 27 2.41 29.95 6.24
C GLU A 27 1.81 28.54 6.32
N THR A 28 0.73 28.28 5.59
CA THR A 28 0.15 26.95 5.44
C THR A 28 1.14 25.98 4.80
N GLN A 29 1.84 26.39 3.74
CA GLN A 29 2.90 25.55 3.14
C GLN A 29 3.99 25.20 4.15
N ARG A 30 4.48 26.18 4.93
CA ARG A 30 5.51 25.93 5.95
C ARG A 30 5.03 24.97 7.02
N ARG A 31 3.80 25.12 7.50
CA ARG A 31 3.23 24.22 8.51
C ARG A 31 3.09 22.81 7.98
N MET A 32 2.57 22.63 6.76
CA MET A 32 2.46 21.31 6.12
C MET A 32 3.83 20.64 5.95
N ILE A 33 4.83 21.42 5.54
CA ILE A 33 6.21 20.93 5.40
C ILE A 33 6.80 20.52 6.76
N GLU A 34 6.54 21.28 7.82
CA GLU A 34 7.05 21.01 9.16
C GLU A 34 6.37 19.78 9.80
N GLU A 35 5.05 19.67 9.67
CA GLU A 35 4.27 18.47 10.06
C GLU A 35 4.78 17.23 9.30
N PHE A 36 4.94 17.34 7.98
CA PHE A 36 5.47 16.26 7.16
C PHE A 36 6.88 15.85 7.59
N LYS A 37 7.76 16.81 7.89
CA LYS A 37 9.11 16.54 8.39
C LYS A 37 9.08 15.77 9.72
N GLN A 38 8.22 16.18 10.66
CA GLN A 38 8.06 15.50 11.94
C GLN A 38 7.56 14.06 11.76
N GLU A 39 6.61 13.83 10.86
CA GLU A 39 6.13 12.49 10.53
C GLU A 39 7.24 11.60 9.94
N GLN A 40 8.07 12.13 9.04
CA GLN A 40 9.20 11.40 8.45
C GLN A 40 10.28 11.07 9.49
N GLU A 41 10.59 12.01 10.40
CA GLU A 41 11.53 11.78 11.50
C GLU A 41 11.01 10.71 12.47
N ALA A 42 9.72 10.73 12.81
CA ALA A 42 9.08 9.71 13.64
C ALA A 42 9.07 8.33 12.97
N LYS A 43 8.78 8.26 11.66
CA LYS A 43 8.81 7.01 10.88
C LYS A 43 10.21 6.38 10.86
N LYS A 44 11.26 7.19 10.69
CA LYS A 44 12.66 6.73 10.74
C LYS A 44 13.04 6.18 12.12
N ALA A 45 12.57 6.81 13.20
CA ALA A 45 12.77 6.30 14.55
C ALA A 45 12.09 4.93 14.79
N ASN A 46 11.01 4.65 14.06
CA ASN A 46 10.21 3.42 14.17
C ASN A 46 10.54 2.34 13.13
N GLN A 47 11.51 2.56 12.22
CA GLN A 47 11.90 1.60 11.17
C GLN A 47 12.76 0.42 11.68
N VAL A 48 12.67 0.09 12.96
CA VAL A 48 13.30 -1.11 13.53
C VAL A 48 12.34 -2.30 13.35
N ASP A 49 12.81 -3.30 12.59
CA ASP A 49 12.21 -4.61 12.36
C ASP A 49 10.79 -4.64 11.77
N VAL A 50 10.72 -4.54 10.43
CA VAL A 50 9.64 -5.18 9.65
C VAL A 50 9.91 -6.68 9.66
N GLU A 51 9.58 -7.33 10.77
CA GLU A 51 9.47 -8.78 10.84
C GLU A 51 8.33 -9.19 9.89
N VAL A 52 8.63 -10.03 8.90
CA VAL A 52 7.67 -10.57 7.92
C VAL A 52 6.62 -11.37 8.69
N LYS A 53 5.59 -10.69 9.18
CA LYS A 53 4.44 -11.34 9.82
C LYS A 53 3.71 -12.12 8.73
N ASN A 54 3.61 -13.43 8.93
CA ASN A 54 2.66 -14.37 8.30
C ASN A 54 3.22 -15.41 7.30
N GLU A 55 4.53 -15.60 7.17
CA GLU A 55 5.02 -16.78 6.44
C GLU A 55 4.90 -18.05 7.31
N PRO A 56 4.34 -19.16 6.78
CA PRO A 56 4.45 -20.45 7.44
C PRO A 56 5.92 -20.87 7.47
N THR A 57 6.54 -20.81 8.65
CA THR A 57 7.99 -21.05 8.83
C THR A 57 8.33 -22.52 9.03
N LYS A 58 7.32 -23.41 9.15
CA LYS A 58 7.49 -24.85 9.34
C LYS A 58 6.64 -25.66 8.35
N GLU A 59 7.12 -26.84 8.00
CA GLU A 59 6.45 -27.75 7.05
C GLU A 59 5.04 -28.16 7.51
N GLY A 60 4.81 -28.24 8.83
CA GLY A 60 3.48 -28.44 9.41
C GLY A 60 2.52 -27.26 9.21
N ASP A 61 3.03 -26.03 9.23
CA ASP A 61 2.21 -24.83 9.02
C ASP A 61 1.72 -24.74 7.57
N LEU A 62 2.51 -25.22 6.62
CA LEU A 62 2.13 -25.29 5.21
C LEU A 62 1.02 -26.31 4.97
N ALA A 63 1.04 -27.46 5.67
CA ALA A 63 -0.02 -28.47 5.57
C ALA A 63 -1.36 -27.95 6.14
N VAL A 64 -1.31 -27.26 7.28
CA VAL A 64 -2.49 -26.60 7.88
C VAL A 64 -3.05 -25.55 6.92
N LEU A 65 -2.19 -24.70 6.35
CA LEU A 65 -2.61 -23.65 5.43
C LEU A 65 -3.24 -24.20 4.16
N LYS A 66 -2.73 -25.32 3.63
CA LYS A 66 -3.34 -26.02 2.48
C LYS A 66 -4.73 -26.58 2.81
N GLN A 67 -4.93 -27.06 4.03
CA GLN A 67 -6.24 -27.54 4.48
C GLN A 67 -7.22 -26.37 4.65
N GLU A 68 -6.81 -25.29 5.32
CA GLU A 68 -7.60 -24.05 5.45
C GLU A 68 -8.04 -23.52 4.08
N MET A 69 -7.15 -23.55 3.08
CA MET A 69 -7.50 -23.19 1.70
C MET A 69 -8.54 -24.12 1.08
N ALA A 70 -8.42 -25.43 1.26
CA ALA A 70 -9.36 -26.39 0.69
C ALA A 70 -10.76 -26.18 1.27
N ASP A 71 -10.84 -25.98 2.58
CA ASP A 71 -12.10 -25.75 3.30
C ASP A 71 -12.71 -24.39 2.91
N ALA A 72 -11.91 -23.33 2.89
CA ALA A 72 -12.37 -22.00 2.48
C ALA A 72 -12.80 -21.95 1.00
N ARG A 73 -12.15 -22.73 0.12
CA ARG A 73 -12.56 -22.86 -1.28
C ARG A 73 -13.92 -23.54 -1.42
N LEU A 74 -14.15 -24.62 -0.68
CA LEU A 74 -15.44 -25.32 -0.67
C LEU A 74 -16.56 -24.39 -0.16
N GLU A 75 -16.30 -23.65 0.90
CA GLU A 75 -17.23 -22.65 1.43
C GLU A 75 -17.52 -21.54 0.42
N TYR A 76 -16.49 -21.02 -0.26
CA TYR A 76 -16.63 -20.01 -1.31
C TYR A 76 -17.50 -20.49 -2.47
N GLU A 77 -17.21 -21.66 -3.04
CA GLU A 77 -17.99 -22.21 -4.16
C GLU A 77 -19.44 -22.53 -3.76
N SER A 78 -19.65 -23.06 -2.55
CA SER A 78 -21.00 -23.33 -2.03
C SER A 78 -21.81 -22.05 -1.80
N ASN A 79 -21.19 -20.98 -1.28
CA ASN A 79 -21.89 -19.71 -1.08
C ASN A 79 -22.18 -18.99 -2.40
N LYS A 80 -21.29 -19.15 -3.38
CA LYS A 80 -21.46 -18.65 -4.75
C LYS A 80 -22.70 -19.25 -5.43
N SER A 81 -22.96 -20.55 -5.25
CA SER A 81 -24.16 -21.21 -5.79
C SER A 81 -25.46 -20.78 -5.10
N ASN A 82 -25.39 -20.43 -3.81
CA ASN A 82 -26.56 -20.06 -3.00
C ASN A 82 -26.92 -18.55 -3.08
N GLN A 83 -26.17 -17.76 -3.85
CA GLN A 83 -26.43 -16.34 -4.20
C GLN A 83 -26.66 -15.35 -3.04
N THR A 84 -26.26 -15.69 -1.81
CA THR A 84 -26.41 -14.76 -0.68
C THR A 84 -25.23 -13.78 -0.67
N ARG A 85 -25.44 -12.55 -1.14
CA ARG A 85 -24.37 -11.54 -1.36
C ARG A 85 -23.42 -11.37 -0.17
N ALA A 86 -23.97 -11.25 1.05
CA ALA A 86 -23.17 -11.11 2.27
C ALA A 86 -22.33 -12.36 2.59
N ALA A 87 -22.90 -13.55 2.41
CA ALA A 87 -22.19 -14.81 2.63
C ALA A 87 -21.08 -15.02 1.59
N VAL A 88 -21.34 -14.64 0.32
CA VAL A 88 -20.32 -14.66 -0.75
C VAL A 88 -19.16 -13.74 -0.40
N GLY A 89 -19.43 -12.51 0.05
CA GLY A 89 -18.38 -11.58 0.45
C GLY A 89 -17.51 -12.13 1.58
N GLN A 90 -18.13 -12.62 2.65
CA GLN A 90 -17.37 -13.18 3.77
C GLN A 90 -16.58 -14.44 3.38
N ALA A 91 -17.18 -15.35 2.60
CA ALA A 91 -16.49 -16.54 2.11
C ALA A 91 -15.32 -16.21 1.18
N THR A 92 -15.44 -15.12 0.40
CA THR A 92 -14.34 -14.62 -0.43
C THR A 92 -13.17 -14.18 0.44
N ILE A 93 -13.43 -13.42 1.50
CA ILE A 93 -12.38 -12.97 2.43
C ILE A 93 -11.70 -14.19 3.06
N ASN A 94 -12.48 -15.14 3.58
CA ASN A 94 -11.95 -16.37 4.17
C ASN A 94 -11.07 -17.16 3.20
N TYR A 95 -11.43 -17.20 1.92
CA TYR A 95 -10.65 -17.86 0.86
C TYR A 95 -9.37 -17.09 0.50
N VAL A 96 -9.42 -15.77 0.51
CA VAL A 96 -8.29 -14.90 0.13
C VAL A 96 -7.21 -14.84 1.20
N MET A 97 -7.56 -14.79 2.48
CA MET A 97 -6.59 -14.70 3.57
C MET A 97 -5.46 -15.76 3.51
N PRO A 98 -5.73 -17.07 3.32
CA PRO A 98 -4.67 -18.05 3.20
C PRO A 98 -3.87 -17.94 1.89
N LEU A 99 -4.49 -17.48 0.78
CA LEU A 99 -3.77 -17.17 -0.47
C LEU A 99 -2.72 -16.07 -0.25
N LEU A 100 -3.07 -15.02 0.50
CA LEU A 100 -2.13 -13.94 0.84
C LEU A 100 -0.95 -14.44 1.67
N ARG A 101 -1.19 -15.36 2.61
CA ARG A 101 -0.13 -16.01 3.40
C ARG A 101 0.80 -16.86 2.55
N LEU A 102 0.31 -17.43 1.45
CA LEU A 102 1.10 -18.12 0.44
C LEU A 102 1.71 -17.19 -0.63
N ARG A 103 1.45 -15.88 -0.54
CA ARG A 103 1.84 -14.88 -1.56
C ARG A 103 1.23 -15.16 -2.94
N ASP A 104 0.13 -15.91 -3.02
CA ASP A 104 -0.66 -16.08 -4.24
C ASP A 104 -1.62 -14.89 -4.41
N TYR A 105 -1.01 -13.72 -4.57
CA TYR A 105 -1.72 -12.46 -4.71
C TYR A 105 -2.56 -12.38 -5.99
N GLU A 106 -2.11 -13.02 -7.07
CA GLU A 106 -2.83 -13.00 -8.34
C GLU A 106 -4.17 -13.72 -8.22
N THR A 107 -4.18 -14.91 -7.61
CA THR A 107 -5.43 -15.65 -7.36
C THR A 107 -6.31 -14.89 -6.36
N ALA A 108 -5.73 -14.29 -5.34
CA ALA A 108 -6.44 -13.46 -4.37
C ALA A 108 -7.16 -12.26 -5.02
N ILE A 109 -6.44 -11.47 -5.84
CA ILE A 109 -6.99 -10.32 -6.55
C ILE A 109 -8.13 -10.75 -7.46
N ARG A 110 -7.94 -11.78 -8.29
CA ARG A 110 -9.00 -12.28 -9.18
C ARG A 110 -10.24 -12.74 -8.40
N ALA A 111 -10.06 -13.38 -7.25
CA ALA A 111 -11.18 -13.82 -6.41
C ALA A 111 -11.95 -12.63 -5.83
N LEU A 112 -11.25 -11.60 -5.35
CA LEU A 112 -11.84 -10.36 -4.84
C LEU A 112 -12.59 -9.60 -5.92
N GLU A 113 -11.95 -9.32 -7.07
CA GLU A 113 -12.56 -8.57 -8.18
C GLU A 113 -13.82 -9.25 -8.72
N ASN A 114 -13.79 -10.58 -8.90
CA ASN A 114 -14.96 -11.33 -9.33
C ASN A 114 -16.08 -11.23 -8.31
N SER A 115 -15.76 -11.34 -7.03
CA SER A 115 -16.76 -11.30 -5.97
C SER A 115 -17.35 -9.91 -5.80
N ILE A 116 -16.53 -8.84 -5.87
CA ILE A 116 -16.98 -7.44 -5.91
C ILE A 116 -18.02 -7.21 -7.03
N LYS A 117 -17.72 -7.70 -8.25
CA LYS A 117 -18.65 -7.63 -9.40
C LYS A 117 -19.95 -8.40 -9.13
N MET A 118 -19.87 -9.57 -8.50
CA MET A 118 -21.03 -10.42 -8.21
C MET A 118 -21.93 -9.84 -7.12
N VAL A 119 -21.37 -9.25 -6.06
CA VAL A 119 -22.14 -8.73 -4.92
C VAL A 119 -22.58 -7.28 -5.09
N GLY A 120 -22.04 -6.58 -6.10
CA GLY A 120 -22.42 -5.19 -6.45
C GLY A 120 -21.68 -4.13 -5.64
N GLY A 121 -20.41 -4.37 -5.31
CA GLY A 121 -19.60 -3.48 -4.47
C GLY A 121 -19.91 -3.65 -2.99
N GLN A 122 -19.08 -4.44 -2.30
CA GLN A 122 -19.11 -4.51 -0.84
C GLN A 122 -17.86 -3.86 -0.27
N ASP A 123 -18.07 -2.96 0.68
CA ASP A 123 -17.04 -2.11 1.27
C ASP A 123 -15.89 -2.90 1.91
N ASN A 124 -16.19 -4.01 2.59
CA ASN A 124 -15.18 -4.88 3.18
C ASN A 124 -14.32 -5.60 2.11
N LEU A 125 -14.88 -5.97 0.96
CA LEU A 125 -14.11 -6.60 -0.13
C LEU A 125 -13.14 -5.60 -0.78
N SER A 126 -13.59 -4.36 -0.98
CA SER A 126 -12.75 -3.28 -1.50
C SER A 126 -11.63 -2.94 -0.52
N GLU A 127 -11.91 -2.89 0.78
CA GLU A 127 -10.88 -2.69 1.82
C GLU A 127 -9.80 -3.79 1.77
N VAL A 128 -10.20 -5.06 1.67
CA VAL A 128 -9.23 -6.16 1.52
C VAL A 128 -8.45 -6.02 0.22
N LEU A 129 -9.10 -5.74 -0.91
CA LEU A 129 -8.43 -5.60 -2.21
C LEU A 129 -7.40 -4.46 -2.20
N VAL A 130 -7.75 -3.32 -1.62
CA VAL A 130 -6.82 -2.20 -1.40
C VAL A 130 -5.62 -2.67 -0.57
N GLY A 131 -5.84 -3.37 0.54
CA GLY A 131 -4.77 -3.93 1.37
C GLY A 131 -3.83 -4.84 0.57
N VAL A 132 -4.36 -5.71 -0.28
CA VAL A 132 -3.57 -6.62 -1.13
C VAL A 132 -2.67 -5.85 -2.10
N TYR A 133 -3.20 -4.81 -2.75
CA TYR A 133 -2.40 -3.97 -3.65
C TYR A 133 -1.27 -3.25 -2.91
N LEU A 134 -1.54 -2.75 -1.70
CA LEU A 134 -0.53 -2.09 -0.87
C LEU A 134 0.56 -3.07 -0.43
N ASP A 135 0.20 -4.27 0.03
CA ASP A 135 1.16 -5.31 0.42
C ASP A 135 2.07 -5.70 -0.76
N GLN A 136 1.52 -5.88 -1.96
CA GLN A 136 2.32 -6.14 -3.15
C GLN A 136 3.22 -4.95 -3.51
N SER A 137 2.76 -3.72 -3.30
CA SER A 137 3.56 -2.53 -3.56
C SER A 137 4.78 -2.46 -2.63
N ASP A 138 4.62 -2.91 -1.39
CA ASP A 138 5.68 -2.96 -0.38
C ASP A 138 6.74 -4.01 -0.74
N ILE A 139 6.30 -5.16 -1.28
CA ILE A 139 7.21 -6.19 -1.80
C ILE A 139 7.96 -5.68 -3.03
N ALA A 140 7.27 -5.01 -3.97
CA ALA A 140 7.91 -4.42 -5.15
C ALA A 140 8.95 -3.37 -4.74
N LEU A 141 8.63 -2.51 -3.76
CA LEU A 141 9.55 -1.53 -3.18
C LEU A 141 10.78 -2.18 -2.55
N ALA A 142 10.59 -3.22 -1.74
CA ALA A 142 11.69 -3.97 -1.11
C ALA A 142 12.65 -4.57 -2.15
N ASN A 143 12.13 -4.94 -3.33
CA ASN A 143 12.90 -5.43 -4.47
C ASN A 143 13.46 -4.30 -5.37
N GLY A 144 13.19 -3.04 -5.06
CA GLY A 144 13.63 -1.88 -5.85
C GLY A 144 12.85 -1.67 -7.15
N ASP A 145 11.69 -2.31 -7.32
CA ASP A 145 10.80 -2.12 -8.46
C ASP A 145 9.77 -1.01 -8.18
N TYR A 146 10.23 0.23 -8.29
CA TYR A 146 9.42 1.43 -8.05
C TYR A 146 8.27 1.59 -9.06
N TYR A 147 8.41 1.08 -10.29
CA TYR A 147 7.36 1.18 -11.29
C TYR A 147 6.18 0.27 -10.98
N THR A 148 6.47 -0.99 -10.62
CA THR A 148 5.43 -1.93 -10.18
C THR A 148 4.77 -1.44 -8.89
N ALA A 149 5.56 -0.95 -7.93
CA ALA A 149 5.01 -0.35 -6.71
C ALA A 149 4.06 0.81 -7.01
N ASN A 150 4.46 1.76 -7.86
CA ASN A 150 3.61 2.89 -8.23
C ASN A 150 2.30 2.45 -8.89
N ARG A 151 2.37 1.49 -9.82
CA ARG A 151 1.18 0.93 -10.50
C ARG A 151 0.21 0.33 -9.48
N LEU A 152 0.72 -0.45 -8.52
CA LEU A 152 -0.10 -1.10 -7.49
C LEU A 152 -0.75 -0.10 -6.54
N ILE A 153 -0.03 0.94 -6.10
CA ILE A 153 -0.63 2.01 -5.28
C ILE A 153 -1.70 2.78 -6.07
N HIS A 154 -1.54 2.87 -7.39
CA HIS A 154 -2.57 3.45 -8.27
C HIS A 154 -3.84 2.62 -8.35
N GLU A 155 -3.70 1.31 -8.47
CA GLU A 155 -4.82 0.37 -8.43
C GLU A 155 -5.53 0.42 -7.08
N ALA A 156 -4.76 0.46 -5.98
CA ALA A 156 -5.29 0.66 -4.63
C ALA A 156 -6.08 1.97 -4.50
N TRP A 157 -5.60 3.06 -5.10
CA TRP A 157 -6.29 4.36 -5.04
C TRP A 157 -7.56 4.40 -5.88
N ALA A 158 -7.53 3.81 -7.08
CA ALA A 158 -8.70 3.70 -7.93
C ALA A 158 -9.82 2.91 -7.22
N GLU A 159 -9.46 1.79 -6.59
CA GLU A 159 -10.39 0.98 -5.82
C GLU A 159 -10.89 1.72 -4.56
N ALA A 160 -9.99 2.35 -3.79
CA ALA A 160 -10.37 3.11 -2.61
C ALA A 160 -11.36 4.24 -2.93
N LYS A 161 -11.16 4.95 -4.07
CA LYS A 161 -12.09 5.98 -4.54
C LYS A 161 -13.43 5.45 -5.01
N ALA A 162 -13.46 4.24 -5.57
CA ALA A 162 -14.69 3.59 -5.99
C ALA A 162 -15.47 3.02 -4.78
N SER A 163 -14.77 2.71 -3.70
CA SER A 163 -15.36 2.22 -2.44
C SER A 163 -16.14 3.31 -1.69
N ARG A 164 -17.06 2.90 -0.81
CA ARG A 164 -17.76 3.82 0.10
C ARG A 164 -17.17 3.80 1.51
N VAL A 165 -16.02 3.14 1.69
CA VAL A 165 -15.33 3.04 2.97
C VAL A 165 -14.78 4.41 3.35
N GLU A 166 -15.31 4.98 4.42
CA GLU A 166 -14.84 6.26 4.97
C GLU A 166 -13.37 6.16 5.39
N GLY A 167 -12.54 7.12 4.98
CA GLY A 167 -11.13 7.19 5.36
C GLY A 167 -10.18 6.28 4.56
N LEU A 168 -10.69 5.32 3.78
CA LEU A 168 -9.85 4.45 2.95
C LEU A 168 -9.07 5.23 1.88
N PRO A 169 -9.67 6.19 1.14
CA PRO A 169 -8.90 7.06 0.24
C PRO A 169 -7.75 7.78 0.96
N GLN A 170 -8.01 8.39 2.12
CA GLN A 170 -6.98 9.11 2.88
C GLN A 170 -5.82 8.21 3.28
N THR A 171 -6.11 6.94 3.61
CA THR A 171 -5.08 5.93 3.92
C THR A 171 -4.18 5.66 2.71
N VAL A 172 -4.76 5.47 1.53
CA VAL A 172 -3.99 5.24 0.29
C VAL A 172 -3.24 6.51 -0.15
N ALA A 173 -3.84 7.69 0.00
CA ALA A 173 -3.18 8.97 -0.29
C ALA A 173 -1.92 9.15 0.57
N LYS A 174 -2.00 8.85 1.87
CA LYS A 174 -0.84 8.84 2.77
C LYS A 174 0.24 7.86 2.28
N ARG A 175 -0.15 6.67 1.80
CA ARG A 175 0.79 5.70 1.24
C ARG A 175 1.47 6.22 -0.03
N TYR A 176 0.73 6.91 -0.89
CA TYR A 176 1.27 7.56 -2.09
C TYR A 176 2.34 8.60 -1.79
N ARG A 177 2.02 9.52 -0.87
CA ARG A 177 2.92 10.55 -0.38
C ARG A 177 4.22 9.92 0.13
N ASP A 178 4.09 8.93 1.01
CA ASP A 178 5.24 8.21 1.58
C ASP A 178 6.08 7.49 0.51
N PHE A 179 5.43 6.82 -0.45
CA PHE A 179 6.09 6.13 -1.57
C PHE A 179 6.94 7.08 -2.41
N TYR A 180 6.35 8.19 -2.87
CA TYR A 180 7.06 9.16 -3.70
C TYR A 180 8.21 9.83 -2.95
N TRP A 181 8.05 10.02 -1.63
CA TRP A 181 9.12 10.54 -0.79
C TRP A 181 10.28 9.57 -0.62
N ASP A 182 10.00 8.27 -0.41
CA ASP A 182 11.02 7.23 -0.32
C ASP A 182 11.75 7.07 -1.68
N TRP A 183 11.04 7.15 -2.79
CA TRP A 183 11.64 7.16 -4.13
C TRP A 183 12.53 8.39 -4.36
N ALA A 184 12.08 9.58 -3.96
CA ALA A 184 12.86 10.81 -4.05
C ALA A 184 14.19 10.70 -3.28
N GLN A 185 14.18 10.14 -2.07
CA GLN A 185 15.39 9.92 -1.27
C GLN A 185 16.39 8.99 -1.98
N VAL A 186 15.91 7.94 -2.64
CA VAL A 186 16.78 6.99 -3.36
C VAL A 186 17.38 7.61 -4.62
N LEU A 187 16.59 8.37 -5.40
CA LEU A 187 17.09 9.12 -6.56
C LEU A 187 18.14 10.15 -6.14
N PHE A 188 17.87 10.86 -5.05
CA PHE A 188 18.79 11.82 -4.46
C PHE A 188 20.11 11.15 -4.06
N ALA A 189 20.05 10.00 -3.38
CA ALA A 189 21.25 9.24 -3.01
C ALA A 189 22.07 8.77 -4.23
N LYS A 190 21.41 8.57 -5.38
CA LYS A 190 22.06 8.23 -6.67
C LYS A 190 22.56 9.46 -7.44
N SER A 191 22.47 10.66 -6.87
CA SER A 191 22.78 11.94 -7.52
C SER A 191 21.90 12.27 -8.72
N ASP A 192 20.72 11.67 -8.82
CA ASP A 192 19.71 12.00 -9.82
C ASP A 192 18.80 13.11 -9.28
N TRP A 193 19.34 14.33 -9.27
CA TRP A 193 18.72 15.46 -8.58
C TRP A 193 17.41 15.93 -9.22
N VAL A 194 17.29 15.82 -10.55
CA VAL A 194 16.12 16.27 -11.30
C VAL A 194 14.93 15.36 -10.96
N ASP A 195 15.10 14.05 -11.10
CA ASP A 195 14.02 13.11 -10.82
C ASP A 195 13.71 13.05 -9.33
N ALA A 196 14.72 13.17 -8.45
CA ALA A 196 14.50 13.28 -7.01
C ALA A 196 13.61 14.46 -6.64
N THR A 197 13.85 15.63 -7.26
CA THR A 197 13.03 16.83 -7.02
C THR A 197 11.61 16.64 -7.54
N SER A 198 11.44 16.03 -8.72
CA SER A 198 10.12 15.69 -9.26
C SER A 198 9.36 14.79 -8.28
N LYS A 199 9.99 13.73 -7.77
CA LYS A 199 9.33 12.79 -6.85
C LYS A 199 9.03 13.39 -5.49
N ALA A 200 9.88 14.27 -4.97
CA ALA A 200 9.56 15.02 -3.75
C ALA A 200 8.37 15.98 -3.95
N SER A 201 8.25 16.57 -5.14
CA SER A 201 7.10 17.43 -5.48
C SER A 201 5.81 16.63 -5.60
N GLU A 202 5.88 15.46 -6.24
CA GLU A 202 4.76 14.52 -6.30
C GLU A 202 4.35 14.06 -4.90
N ALA A 203 5.31 13.77 -4.02
CA ALA A 203 5.01 13.41 -2.63
C ALA A 203 4.23 14.52 -1.92
N LEU A 204 4.70 15.76 -1.96
CA LEU A 204 4.02 16.87 -1.29
C LEU A 204 2.61 17.10 -1.83
N ALA A 205 2.39 16.94 -3.14
CA ALA A 205 1.09 17.11 -3.80
C ALA A 205 -0.01 16.15 -3.28
N TRP A 206 0.39 15.02 -2.67
CA TRP A 206 -0.49 14.02 -2.07
C TRP A 206 -0.71 14.26 -0.58
#